data_AF-A0A9Q5HUK1-F1
#
_entry.id   AF-A0A9Q5HUK1-F1
#
_cell.length_a   1.000
_cell.length_b   1.000
_cell.length_c   1.000
_cell.angle_alpha   90.00
_cell.angle_beta   90.00
_cell.angle_gamma   90.00
#
_symmetry.space_group_name_H-M   'P 1'
#
loop_
_entity.id
_entity.type
_entity.pdbx_description
1 polymer ?
#
loop_
_entity_poly.entity_id
_entity_poly.type
_entity_poly.pdbx_seq_one_letter_code
_entity_poly.pdbx_strand_id
1 'polypeptide(L)'
;MFAKSLTSLSILAVALSLPYQALGHAIITPAIGITGTPVRADAVRVSSTVPCGNGVDVASAIPGSAAAQAAGNAFNVTITNFNGGVDGSTEIVSTLVDPSGTGASFTGGSATITTNGVEAPATTGSVPIAGTLPDGTVCTGGNDGASCLVSFATAGGFGNCVLISQADSA
;
A
#
# COMPACT_ATOMS: atom_id res chain seq x y z
N MET A 1 15.51 -57.50 15.35
CA MET A 1 16.11 -56.20 15.72
C MET A 1 16.11 -55.32 14.49
N PHE A 2 15.18 -54.36 14.39
CA PHE A 2 15.24 -53.32 13.35
C PHE A 2 14.96 -52.00 14.05
N ALA A 3 16.04 -51.23 14.20
CA ALA A 3 16.06 -49.97 14.90
C ALA A 3 15.51 -48.84 14.01
N LYS A 4 14.81 -47.92 14.69
CA LYS A 4 14.21 -46.68 14.21
C LYS A 4 15.28 -45.67 13.75
N SER A 5 14.91 -44.80 12.80
CA SER A 5 15.47 -43.43 12.63
C SER A 5 14.49 -42.62 11.76
N LEU A 6 13.62 -41.78 12.33
CA LEU A 6 13.79 -40.36 12.74
C LEU A 6 13.82 -39.37 11.55
N THR A 7 12.61 -38.89 11.28
CA THR A 7 12.19 -37.54 10.85
C THR A 7 13.28 -36.46 10.76
N SER A 8 13.43 -35.86 9.57
CA SER A 8 14.10 -34.57 9.35
C SER A 8 13.05 -33.49 9.07
N LEU A 9 12.89 -32.58 10.02
CA LEU A 9 12.07 -31.37 9.91
C LEU A 9 13.01 -30.21 9.58
N SER A 10 13.02 -29.77 8.32
CA SER A 10 13.81 -28.64 7.87
C SER A 10 13.07 -27.35 8.24
N ILE A 11 13.44 -26.72 9.35
CA ILE A 11 13.00 -25.36 9.68
C ILE A 11 13.78 -24.39 8.78
N LEU A 12 13.14 -23.93 7.72
CA LEU A 12 13.67 -22.85 6.86
C LEU A 12 13.50 -21.52 7.61
N ALA A 13 14.56 -21.08 8.29
CA ALA A 13 14.62 -19.75 8.87
C ALA A 13 14.73 -18.71 7.74
N VAL A 14 13.61 -18.09 7.39
CA VAL A 14 13.59 -16.89 6.55
C VAL A 14 14.21 -15.77 7.37
N ALA A 15 15.43 -15.38 7.02
CA ALA A 15 16.09 -14.21 7.59
C ALA A 15 15.36 -12.96 7.07
N LEU A 16 14.47 -12.38 7.87
CA LEU A 16 13.94 -11.04 7.63
C LEU A 16 15.10 -10.04 7.79
N SER A 17 15.71 -9.63 6.68
CA SER A 17 16.52 -8.42 6.64
C SER A 17 15.60 -7.22 6.86
N LEU A 18 15.51 -6.73 8.10
CA LEU A 18 14.82 -5.47 8.43
C LEU A 18 15.57 -4.32 7.74
N PRO A 19 15.01 -3.68 6.69
CA PRO A 19 15.57 -2.41 6.25
C PRO A 19 15.34 -1.40 7.39
N TYR A 20 16.37 -0.63 7.71
CA TYR A 20 16.30 0.54 8.58
C TYR A 20 15.15 1.45 8.11
N GLN A 21 13.97 1.34 8.73
CA GLN A 21 12.85 2.20 8.40
C GLN A 21 13.16 3.58 8.98
N ALA A 22 13.40 4.56 8.10
CA ALA A 22 13.28 5.96 8.49
C ALA A 22 11.90 6.13 9.13
N LEU A 23 11.84 6.63 10.36
CA LEU A 23 10.60 6.79 11.10
C LEU A 23 9.58 7.53 10.23
N GLY A 24 8.59 6.80 9.70
CA GLY A 24 7.67 7.37 8.73
C GLY A 24 6.69 8.33 9.38
N HIS A 25 5.99 9.09 8.54
CA HIS A 25 5.13 10.18 9.03
C HIS A 25 3.71 10.13 8.49
N ALA A 26 3.46 9.46 7.37
CA ALA A 26 2.11 9.22 6.87
C ALA A 26 2.01 7.84 6.21
N ILE A 27 0.86 7.19 6.34
CA ILE A 27 0.57 5.91 5.71
C ILE A 27 -0.87 5.87 5.20
N ILE A 28 -1.09 5.19 4.08
CA ILE A 28 -2.39 5.07 3.42
C ILE A 28 -2.92 3.65 3.60
N THR A 29 -4.10 3.49 4.20
CA THR A 29 -4.72 2.19 4.44
C THR A 29 -5.94 1.92 3.56
N PRO A 30 -6.18 0.65 3.16
CA PRO A 30 -5.39 -0.54 3.49
C PRO A 30 -4.02 -0.59 2.79
N ALA A 31 -2.95 -0.95 3.50
CA ALA A 31 -1.60 -0.99 2.94
C ALA A 31 -1.15 -2.43 2.69
N ILE A 32 -0.48 -2.69 1.56
CA ILE A 32 0.05 -4.04 1.29
C ILE A 32 1.11 -4.43 2.32
N GLY A 33 1.14 -5.70 2.71
CA GLY A 33 2.09 -6.25 3.68
C GLY A 33 1.86 -5.85 5.13
N ILE A 34 0.82 -5.05 5.41
CA ILE A 34 0.48 -4.61 6.77
C ILE A 34 -0.83 -5.27 7.19
N THR A 35 -0.73 -6.13 8.20
CA THR A 35 -1.89 -6.75 8.84
C THR A 35 -2.22 -6.01 10.14
N GLY A 36 -3.47 -5.57 10.30
CA GLY A 36 -3.92 -4.88 11.50
C GLY A 36 -3.78 -3.36 11.41
N THR A 37 -3.69 -2.69 12.56
CA THR A 37 -3.58 -1.23 12.63
C THR A 37 -2.16 -0.80 12.32
N PRO A 38 -1.93 0.06 11.31
CA PRO A 38 -0.60 0.52 10.99
C PRO A 38 -0.02 1.37 12.13
N VAL A 39 1.28 1.29 12.30
CA VAL A 39 2.06 2.10 13.23
C VAL A 39 3.07 2.95 12.46
N ARG A 40 3.66 3.92 13.17
CA ARG A 40 4.65 4.84 12.58
C ARG A 40 5.82 4.15 11.88
N ALA A 41 6.24 2.99 12.39
CA ALA A 41 7.35 2.22 11.82
C ALA A 41 7.03 1.61 10.45
N ASP A 42 5.75 1.50 10.09
CA ASP A 42 5.32 0.94 8.80
C ASP A 42 5.29 1.99 7.69
N ALA A 43 5.28 3.27 8.04
CA ALA A 43 5.30 4.36 7.08
C ALA A 43 6.68 4.48 6.43
N VAL A 44 6.71 4.58 5.10
CA VAL A 44 7.93 4.60 4.30
C VAL A 44 7.93 5.76 3.31
N ARG A 45 9.11 6.14 2.83
CA ARG A 45 9.22 7.07 1.70
C ARG A 45 9.02 6.32 0.38
N VAL A 46 8.37 6.98 -0.57
CA VAL A 46 8.11 6.45 -1.91
C VAL A 46 8.68 7.39 -2.98
N SER A 47 8.88 6.85 -4.18
CA SER A 47 9.21 7.63 -5.37
C SER A 47 8.74 6.89 -6.62
N SER A 48 8.86 7.49 -7.80
CA SER A 48 8.56 6.81 -9.07
C SER A 48 9.39 5.55 -9.32
N THR A 49 10.56 5.41 -8.69
CA THR A 49 11.44 4.23 -8.81
C THR A 49 11.21 3.18 -7.71
N VAL A 50 10.61 3.58 -6.59
CA VAL A 50 10.23 2.71 -5.47
C VAL A 50 8.79 3.04 -5.04
N PRO A 51 7.79 2.74 -5.89
CA PRO A 51 6.41 3.22 -5.73
C PRO A 51 5.75 2.70 -4.44
N CYS A 52 6.03 1.46 -4.05
CA CYS A 52 5.48 0.88 -2.82
C CYS A 52 6.36 1.11 -1.59
N GLY A 53 7.51 1.79 -1.74
CA GLY A 53 8.47 2.03 -0.68
C GLY A 53 9.74 1.20 -0.82
N ASN A 54 10.84 1.71 -0.26
CA ASN A 54 12.13 1.03 -0.33
C ASN A 54 12.14 -0.28 0.46
N GLY A 55 12.62 -1.37 -0.15
CA GLY A 55 12.70 -2.69 0.48
C GLY A 55 11.37 -3.44 0.60
N VAL A 56 10.29 -2.94 0.00
CA VAL A 56 9.01 -3.65 -0.07
C VAL A 56 9.04 -4.65 -1.22
N ASP A 57 8.99 -5.93 -0.89
CA ASP A 57 8.73 -7.00 -1.85
C ASP A 57 7.22 -7.11 -2.09
N VAL A 58 6.75 -6.52 -3.19
CA VAL A 58 5.32 -6.43 -3.53
C VAL A 58 4.69 -7.82 -3.72
N ALA A 59 5.40 -8.74 -4.38
CA ALA A 59 4.86 -10.07 -4.67
C ALA A 59 4.60 -10.85 -3.38
N SER A 60 5.48 -10.70 -2.38
CA SER A 60 5.30 -11.31 -1.05
C SER A 60 4.34 -10.53 -0.16
N ALA A 61 4.15 -9.22 -0.39
CA ALA A 61 3.28 -8.37 0.42
C ALA A 61 1.79 -8.47 0.04
N ILE A 62 1.47 -8.76 -1.22
CA ILE A 62 0.07 -8.84 -1.69
C ILE A 62 -0.73 -9.96 -1.00
N PRO A 63 -0.23 -11.21 -0.89
CA PRO A 63 -0.96 -12.30 -0.23
C PRO A 63 -1.42 -11.94 1.18
N GLY A 64 -2.73 -12.01 1.43
CA GLY A 64 -3.32 -11.71 2.73
C GLY A 64 -3.52 -10.22 3.03
N SER A 65 -3.08 -9.31 2.15
CA SER A 65 -3.41 -7.89 2.23
C SER A 65 -4.88 -7.63 1.92
N ALA A 66 -5.47 -6.68 2.65
CA ALA A 66 -6.80 -6.17 2.35
C ALA A 66 -6.76 -5.17 1.18
N ALA A 67 -7.83 -5.13 0.41
CA ALA A 67 -8.06 -4.14 -0.63
C ALA A 67 -9.06 -3.08 -0.15
N ALA A 68 -8.94 -1.85 -0.68
CA ALA A 68 -10.04 -0.91 -0.64
C ALA A 68 -11.02 -1.26 -1.77
N GLN A 69 -12.30 -1.43 -1.42
CA GLN A 69 -13.33 -1.71 -2.41
C GLN A 69 -13.69 -0.45 -3.19
N ALA A 70 -13.68 -0.55 -4.51
CA ALA A 70 -14.15 0.50 -5.38
C ALA A 70 -15.65 0.32 -5.70
N ALA A 71 -16.37 1.43 -5.77
CA ALA A 71 -17.69 1.51 -6.39
C ALA A 71 -17.51 1.97 -7.83
N GLY A 72 -17.43 1.01 -8.76
CA GLY A 72 -16.95 1.27 -10.12
C GLY A 72 -15.46 1.65 -10.09
N ASN A 73 -15.13 2.89 -10.50
CA ASN A 73 -13.77 3.42 -10.42
C ASN A 73 -13.52 4.26 -9.17
N ALA A 74 -14.55 4.62 -8.42
CA ALA A 74 -14.43 5.46 -7.24
C ALA A 74 -14.00 4.63 -6.04
N PHE A 75 -13.01 5.10 -5.30
CA PHE A 75 -12.50 4.41 -4.12
C PHE A 75 -12.30 5.40 -2.96
N ASN A 76 -12.25 4.85 -1.75
CA ASN A 76 -11.89 5.59 -0.55
C ASN A 76 -10.71 4.88 0.13
N VAL A 77 -9.76 5.68 0.60
CA VAL A 77 -8.65 5.23 1.45
C VAL A 77 -8.56 6.16 2.66
N THR A 78 -7.77 5.78 3.65
CA THR A 78 -7.52 6.64 4.82
C THR A 78 -6.04 6.91 4.93
N ILE A 79 -5.66 8.16 5.16
CA ILE A 79 -4.29 8.51 5.53
C ILE A 79 -4.22 8.68 7.03
N THR A 80 -3.34 7.93 7.69
CA THR A 80 -2.95 8.17 9.07
C THR A 80 -1.63 8.92 9.10
N ASN A 81 -1.68 10.12 9.67
CA ASN A 81 -0.52 10.97 9.92
C ASN A 81 -0.02 10.78 11.37
N PHE A 82 1.28 10.52 11.50
CA PHE A 82 2.02 10.32 12.74
C PHE A 82 2.91 11.52 13.15
N ASN A 83 2.92 12.63 12.41
CA ASN A 83 3.72 13.82 12.73
C ASN A 83 3.03 15.16 12.36
N GLY A 84 3.37 16.26 13.01
CA GLY A 84 2.90 17.59 12.55
C GLY A 84 3.67 18.09 11.32
N GLY A 85 3.11 19.06 10.61
CA GLY A 85 3.76 19.73 9.47
C GLY A 85 3.82 18.90 8.19
N VAL A 86 4.62 19.35 7.22
CA VAL A 86 4.72 18.75 5.87
C VAL A 86 5.12 17.28 5.90
N ASP A 87 5.98 16.90 6.84
CA ASP A 87 6.38 15.50 7.01
C ASP A 87 5.16 14.60 7.26
N GLY A 88 4.19 15.09 8.03
CA GLY A 88 2.91 14.44 8.29
C GLY A 88 1.81 14.73 7.28
N SER A 89 2.16 15.20 6.08
CA SER A 89 1.18 15.58 5.07
C SER A 89 0.13 14.49 4.84
N THR A 90 -1.12 14.91 4.78
CA THR A 90 -2.23 14.07 4.33
C THR A 90 -2.72 14.44 2.92
N GLU A 91 -2.05 15.38 2.27
CA GLU A 91 -2.29 15.72 0.88
C GLU A 91 -1.56 14.73 -0.03
N ILE A 92 -2.29 14.04 -0.89
CA ILE A 92 -1.75 13.21 -1.97
C ILE A 92 -1.37 14.11 -3.13
N VAL A 93 -0.11 14.05 -3.55
CA VAL A 93 0.44 14.84 -4.68
C VAL A 93 0.78 13.98 -5.89
N SER A 94 0.89 12.66 -5.71
CA SER A 94 1.14 11.73 -6.81
C SER A 94 0.47 10.39 -6.57
N THR A 95 -0.08 9.84 -7.65
CA THR A 95 -0.54 8.47 -7.71
C THR A 95 0.00 7.80 -8.97
N LEU A 96 0.30 6.51 -8.88
CA LEU A 96 0.67 5.69 -10.02
C LEU A 96 -0.14 4.39 -9.96
N VAL A 97 -0.75 3.99 -11.06
CA VAL A 97 -1.61 2.80 -11.14
C VAL A 97 -0.90 1.68 -11.89
N ASP A 98 -0.87 0.49 -11.30
CA ASP A 98 -0.55 -0.78 -11.97
C ASP A 98 -1.85 -1.61 -12.13
N PRO A 99 -2.42 -1.67 -13.34
CA PRO A 99 -3.63 -2.45 -13.61
C PRO A 99 -3.47 -3.97 -13.43
N SER A 100 -2.23 -4.47 -13.55
CA SER A 100 -1.93 -5.89 -13.31
C SER A 100 -1.93 -6.25 -11.83
N GLY A 101 -1.88 -5.24 -10.95
CA GLY A 101 -1.84 -5.42 -9.50
C GLY A 101 -0.65 -6.23 -9.00
N THR A 102 0.47 -6.27 -9.74
CA THR A 102 1.65 -7.09 -9.41
C THR A 102 2.81 -6.28 -8.83
N GLY A 103 2.79 -4.95 -8.99
CA GLY A 103 3.90 -4.05 -8.70
C GLY A 103 4.99 -4.03 -9.76
N ALA A 104 4.81 -4.73 -10.88
CA ALA A 104 5.81 -4.83 -11.93
C ALA A 104 5.85 -3.58 -12.82
N SER A 105 4.72 -2.92 -13.06
CA SER A 105 4.62 -1.79 -13.98
C SER A 105 3.49 -0.83 -13.65
N PHE A 106 3.83 0.40 -13.30
CA PHE A 106 2.87 1.45 -12.98
C PHE A 106 2.53 2.32 -14.20
N THR A 107 1.98 1.68 -15.24
CA THR A 107 1.68 2.31 -16.54
C THR A 107 0.21 2.66 -16.74
N GLY A 108 -0.65 2.38 -15.75
CA GLY A 108 -2.08 2.67 -15.79
C GLY A 108 -2.43 4.16 -15.66
N GLY A 109 -1.45 5.05 -15.55
CA GLY A 109 -1.64 6.48 -15.33
C GLY A 109 -1.77 6.82 -13.85
N SER A 110 -2.47 7.93 -13.56
CA SER A 110 -2.65 8.47 -12.21
C SER A 110 -4.14 8.56 -11.88
N ALA A 111 -4.51 8.09 -10.69
CA ALA A 111 -5.83 8.29 -10.13
C ALA A 111 -6.09 9.79 -9.87
N THR A 112 -7.34 10.21 -10.07
CA THR A 112 -7.80 11.56 -9.75
C THR A 112 -8.22 11.59 -8.28
N ILE A 113 -7.62 12.45 -7.47
CA ILE A 113 -8.02 12.65 -6.07
C ILE A 113 -9.13 13.69 -6.03
N THR A 114 -10.32 13.29 -5.57
CA THR A 114 -11.54 14.12 -5.54
C THR A 114 -11.82 14.70 -4.16
N THR A 115 -11.31 14.06 -3.11
CA THR A 115 -11.25 14.62 -1.75
C THR A 115 -9.85 14.38 -1.23
N ASN A 116 -9.10 15.46 -0.99
CA ASN A 116 -7.70 15.39 -0.56
C ASN A 116 -7.53 15.87 0.89
N GLY A 117 -6.39 15.56 1.49
CA GLY A 117 -6.02 16.03 2.83
C GLY A 117 -5.37 17.41 2.80
N VAL A 118 -4.55 17.67 3.83
CA VAL A 118 -3.89 18.96 4.06
C VAL A 118 -2.38 18.79 3.91
N GLU A 119 -1.73 19.74 3.25
CA GLU A 119 -0.28 19.72 3.00
C GLU A 119 0.53 19.60 4.29
N ALA A 120 0.21 20.41 5.30
CA ALA A 120 0.94 20.49 6.56
C ALA A 120 -0.01 20.53 7.77
N PRO A 121 -0.62 19.39 8.17
CA PRO A 121 -1.53 19.33 9.30
C PRO A 121 -0.83 19.70 10.62
N ALA A 122 -1.51 20.45 11.50
CA ALA A 122 -0.94 20.89 12.77
C ALA A 122 -0.80 19.76 13.80
N THR A 123 -1.60 18.70 13.67
CA THR A 123 -1.65 17.56 14.60
C THR A 123 -1.65 16.23 13.85
N THR A 124 -1.32 15.17 14.57
CA THR A 124 -1.49 13.79 14.09
C THR A 124 -2.97 13.43 13.98
N GLY A 125 -3.29 12.41 13.17
CA GLY A 125 -4.66 11.93 13.04
C GLY A 125 -4.90 11.19 11.73
N SER A 126 -6.14 10.73 11.54
CA SER A 126 -6.56 10.05 10.31
C SER A 126 -7.54 10.90 9.53
N VAL A 127 -7.38 10.93 8.20
CA VAL A 127 -8.31 11.63 7.30
C VAL A 127 -8.75 10.69 6.16
N PRO A 128 -10.04 10.70 5.79
CA PRO A 128 -10.49 9.99 4.61
C PRO A 128 -10.06 10.73 3.35
N ILE A 129 -9.67 9.96 2.33
CA ILE A 129 -9.33 10.44 0.99
C ILE A 129 -10.21 9.71 0.00
N ALA A 130 -10.80 10.45 -0.93
CA ALA A 130 -11.57 9.89 -2.03
C ALA A 130 -10.85 10.13 -3.35
N GLY A 131 -10.91 9.15 -4.25
CA GLY A 131 -10.35 9.27 -5.58
C GLY A 131 -11.05 8.36 -6.58
N THR A 132 -10.65 8.48 -7.83
CA THR A 132 -11.15 7.65 -8.93
C THR A 132 -9.98 7.11 -9.74
N LEU A 133 -10.01 5.81 -10.04
CA LEU A 133 -9.11 5.21 -11.02
C LEU A 133 -9.30 5.88 -12.40
N PRO A 134 -8.28 5.90 -13.27
CA PRO A 134 -8.43 6.40 -14.64
C PRO A 134 -9.56 5.70 -15.40
N ASP A 135 -10.25 6.44 -16.26
CA ASP A 135 -11.35 5.87 -17.06
C ASP A 135 -10.86 4.69 -17.92
N GLY A 136 -11.67 3.64 -17.98
CA GLY A 136 -11.33 2.40 -18.69
C GLY A 136 -10.28 1.52 -18.00
N THR A 137 -9.84 1.85 -16.78
CA THR A 137 -8.97 0.97 -15.98
C THR A 137 -9.69 -0.36 -15.72
N VAL A 138 -9.03 -1.46 -16.10
CA VAL A 138 -9.44 -2.82 -15.78
C VAL A 138 -8.40 -3.43 -14.86
N CYS A 139 -8.80 -3.67 -13.62
CA CYS A 139 -7.95 -4.29 -12.61
C CYS A 139 -7.96 -5.82 -12.77
N THR A 140 -6.78 -6.44 -12.76
CA THR A 140 -6.63 -7.89 -13.03
C THR A 140 -5.77 -8.64 -12.00
N GLY A 141 -5.30 -7.93 -10.97
CA GLY A 141 -4.36 -8.45 -9.99
C GLY A 141 -4.94 -8.61 -8.59
N GLY A 142 -4.03 -8.64 -7.62
CA GLY A 142 -4.33 -8.86 -6.21
C GLY A 142 -4.84 -10.28 -5.90
N ASN A 143 -5.33 -10.44 -4.68
CA ASN A 143 -5.80 -11.72 -4.16
C ASN A 143 -7.12 -12.18 -4.79
N ASP A 144 -7.87 -11.25 -5.40
CA ASP A 144 -9.19 -11.46 -5.97
C ASP A 144 -9.20 -11.51 -7.51
N GLY A 145 -8.06 -11.26 -8.16
CA GLY A 145 -7.97 -11.16 -9.62
C GLY A 145 -8.71 -9.94 -10.19
N ALA A 146 -9.09 -8.99 -9.35
CA ALA A 146 -9.88 -7.80 -9.72
C ALA A 146 -9.30 -6.51 -9.09
N SER A 147 -8.08 -6.57 -8.56
CA SER A 147 -7.42 -5.43 -7.91
C SER A 147 -6.33 -4.81 -8.76
N CYS A 148 -6.32 -3.48 -8.80
CA CYS A 148 -5.17 -2.70 -9.24
C CYS A 148 -4.26 -2.44 -8.04
N LEU A 149 -2.97 -2.27 -8.27
CA LEU A 149 -2.07 -1.77 -7.25
C LEU A 149 -1.84 -0.28 -7.49
N VAL A 150 -2.19 0.54 -6.51
CA VAL A 150 -2.05 2.00 -6.61
C VAL A 150 -1.01 2.47 -5.61
N SER A 151 0.05 3.07 -6.14
CA SER A 151 1.05 3.81 -5.38
C SER A 151 0.49 5.18 -5.03
N PHE A 152 0.61 5.58 -3.77
CA PHE A 152 0.26 6.92 -3.30
C PHE A 152 1.48 7.60 -2.70
N ALA A 153 1.67 8.88 -2.98
CA ALA A 153 2.69 9.71 -2.35
C ALA A 153 2.09 11.01 -1.82
N THR A 154 2.37 11.33 -0.56
CA THR A 154 1.97 12.59 0.07
C THR A 154 2.97 13.70 -0.22
N ALA A 155 2.61 14.97 0.05
CA ALA A 155 3.53 16.10 -0.10
C ALA A 155 4.80 15.98 0.76
N GLY A 156 4.72 15.23 1.87
CA GLY A 156 5.89 14.87 2.72
C GLY A 156 6.81 13.81 2.13
N GLY A 157 6.46 13.24 0.98
CA GLY A 157 7.19 12.15 0.31
C GLY A 157 7.02 10.78 0.97
N PHE A 158 6.03 10.64 1.86
CA PHE A 158 5.66 9.35 2.46
C PHE A 158 4.52 8.72 1.68
N GLY A 159 4.42 7.40 1.75
CA GLY A 159 3.41 6.68 1.00
C GLY A 159 3.57 5.17 1.10
N ASN A 160 2.73 4.49 0.33
CA ASN A 160 2.76 3.05 0.15
C ASN A 160 1.87 2.68 -1.05
N CYS A 161 1.87 1.39 -1.37
CA CYS A 161 0.88 0.84 -2.29
C CYS A 161 -0.35 0.30 -1.55
N VAL A 162 -1.49 0.41 -2.23
CA VAL A 162 -2.81 -0.08 -1.80
C VAL A 162 -3.40 -0.90 -2.93
N LEU A 163 -4.04 -2.03 -2.61
CA LEU A 163 -4.88 -2.73 -3.57
C LEU A 163 -6.24 -2.03 -3.64
N ILE A 164 -6.65 -1.63 -4.84
CA ILE A 164 -8.00 -1.11 -5.12
C ILE A 164 -8.75 -2.16 -5.91
N SER A 165 -9.76 -2.78 -5.30
CA SER A 165 -10.53 -3.87 -5.89
C SER A 165 -11.77 -3.35 -6.61
N GLN A 166 -11.92 -3.75 -7.88
CA GLN A 166 -13.14 -3.58 -8.66
C GLN A 166 -14.07 -4.80 -8.58
N ALA A 167 -13.79 -5.77 -7.70
CA ALA A 167 -14.72 -6.86 -7.47
C ALA A 167 -16.05 -6.28 -6.97
N ASP A 168 -17.16 -6.73 -7.57
CA ASP A 168 -18.49 -6.29 -7.15
C ASP A 168 -18.63 -6.43 -5.64
N SER A 169 -18.95 -5.33 -4.98
CA SER A 169 -19.31 -5.34 -3.56
C SER A 169 -20.70 -5.98 -3.45
N ALA A 170 -20.74 -7.31 -3.50
CA ALA A 170 -21.96 -8.09 -3.31
C ALA A 170 -22.52 -7.92 -1.89
#